data_AF-A0A9N9TQM7-F1
#
_entry.id   AF-A0A9N9TQM7-F1
#
_cell.length_a   1.000
_cell.length_b   1.000
_cell.length_c   1.000
_cell.angle_alpha   90.00
_cell.angle_beta   90.00
_cell.angle_gamma   90.00
#
_symmetry.space_group_name_H-M   'P 1'
#
loop_
_entity.id
_entity.type
_entity.pdbx_description
1 polymer ?
#
loop_
_entity_poly.entity_id
_entity_poly.type
_entity_poly.pdbx_seq_one_letter_code
_entity_poly.pdbx_strand_id
1 'polypeptide(L)'
;MIEICKLIFVIAVTVKITEACNGYNLKVNRISTCIDDSIVVPHNVDLKFDPNCNLIIEGCIEMVKPTKWAKGTYEANKSPMPPMKGPVDMCQILGDAKVPQAGEIISAFGLPKKCPLSAKKYCVNGKKSVNISAFKKKLTLLAGQLDLKFDVEHDSGKSCVDINITVSKRK
;
A
#
# COMPACT_ATOMS: atom_id res chain seq x y z
N MET A 1 -3.56 -42.18 -28.41
CA MET A 1 -4.39 -41.66 -27.30
C MET A 1 -3.63 -41.54 -25.98
N ILE A 2 -2.95 -42.59 -25.51
CA ILE A 2 -2.25 -42.61 -24.20
C ILE A 2 -1.13 -41.54 -24.11
N GLU A 3 -0.35 -41.34 -25.18
CA GLU A 3 0.72 -40.34 -25.20
C GLU A 3 0.22 -38.88 -25.23
N ILE A 4 -0.98 -38.65 -25.79
CA ILE A 4 -1.63 -37.32 -25.79
C ILE A 4 -2.12 -36.99 -24.37
N CYS A 5 -2.67 -37.97 -23.64
CA CYS A 5 -3.08 -37.79 -22.26
C CYS A 5 -1.89 -37.48 -21.33
N LYS A 6 -0.74 -38.11 -21.54
CA LYS A 6 0.48 -37.81 -20.77
C LYS A 6 0.99 -36.39 -21.04
N LEU A 7 0.95 -35.94 -22.29
CA LEU A 7 1.33 -34.57 -22.67
C LEU A 7 0.41 -33.52 -22.03
N ILE A 8 -0.92 -33.75 -22.03
CA ILE A 8 -1.90 -32.88 -21.33
C ILE A 8 -1.68 -32.89 -19.83
N PHE A 9 -1.36 -34.05 -19.24
CA PHE A 9 -1.08 -34.18 -17.81
C PHE A 9 0.19 -33.42 -17.40
N VAL A 10 1.26 -33.48 -18.21
CA VAL A 10 2.48 -32.71 -17.97
C VAL A 10 2.25 -31.22 -18.16
N ILE A 11 1.50 -30.78 -19.19
CA ILE A 11 1.13 -29.37 -19.37
C ILE A 11 0.30 -28.88 -18.19
N ALA A 12 -0.70 -29.64 -17.72
CA ALA A 12 -1.52 -29.31 -16.55
C ALA A 12 -0.70 -29.19 -15.25
N VAL A 13 0.33 -30.03 -15.08
CA VAL A 13 1.20 -30.02 -13.89
C VAL A 13 2.32 -28.97 -13.99
N THR A 14 2.65 -28.51 -15.20
CA THR A 14 3.65 -27.47 -15.47
C THR A 14 3.04 -26.10 -15.80
N VAL A 15 1.73 -25.92 -15.65
CA VAL A 15 1.10 -24.59 -15.56
C VAL A 15 1.61 -23.89 -14.30
N LYS A 16 2.87 -23.45 -14.38
CA LYS A 16 3.41 -22.35 -13.61
C LYS A 16 2.71 -21.11 -14.13
N ILE A 17 1.46 -20.87 -13.72
CA ILE A 17 0.95 -19.50 -13.70
C ILE A 17 1.66 -18.84 -12.51
N THR A 18 2.94 -18.55 -12.70
CA THR A 18 3.66 -17.58 -11.91
C THR A 18 2.88 -16.28 -12.10
N GLU A 19 2.28 -15.56 -11.17
CA GLU A 19 2.06 -15.59 -9.73
C GLU A 19 2.01 -14.08 -9.42
N ALA A 20 0.81 -13.54 -9.52
CA ALA A 20 0.42 -12.16 -9.26
C ALA A 20 -0.96 -12.27 -8.62
N CYS A 21 -1.34 -11.33 -7.76
CA CYS A 21 -2.59 -11.49 -7.05
C CYS A 21 -3.80 -11.44 -8.00
N ASN A 22 -4.45 -12.59 -8.22
CA ASN A 22 -5.56 -12.72 -9.17
C ASN A 22 -5.20 -12.25 -10.60
N GLY A 23 -3.95 -12.48 -11.03
CA GLY A 23 -3.43 -12.02 -12.32
C GLY A 23 -3.15 -10.52 -12.39
N TYR A 24 -3.13 -9.79 -11.26
CA TYR A 24 -2.76 -8.39 -11.20
C TYR A 24 -1.41 -8.18 -10.52
N ASN A 25 -0.63 -7.23 -11.05
CA ASN A 25 0.60 -6.74 -10.46
C ASN A 25 0.41 -5.31 -9.92
N LEU A 26 1.17 -4.97 -8.88
CA LEU A 26 1.26 -3.64 -8.30
C LEU A 26 2.66 -3.10 -8.58
N LYS A 27 2.73 -1.85 -9.04
CA LYS A 27 3.98 -1.11 -9.23
C LYS A 27 3.88 0.23 -8.52
N VAL A 28 4.87 0.54 -7.68
CA VAL A 28 5.07 1.90 -7.17
C VAL A 28 5.80 2.71 -8.22
N ASN A 29 5.20 3.80 -8.69
CA ASN A 29 5.85 4.71 -9.64
C ASN A 29 6.51 5.88 -8.88
N ARG A 30 5.86 6.38 -7.82
CA ARG A 30 6.39 7.44 -6.97
C ARG A 30 5.80 7.38 -5.58
N ILE A 31 6.63 7.57 -4.56
CA ILE A 31 6.21 7.94 -3.20
C ILE A 31 7.19 9.03 -2.75
N SER A 32 6.72 10.25 -2.57
CA SER A 32 7.58 11.38 -2.22
C SER A 32 6.86 12.38 -1.33
N THR A 33 7.64 13.23 -0.67
CA THR A 33 7.08 14.43 -0.06
C THR A 33 6.69 15.43 -1.15
N CYS A 34 5.66 16.23 -0.89
CA CYS A 34 5.25 17.35 -1.76
C CYS A 34 5.55 18.73 -1.15
N ILE A 35 6.24 18.74 0.00
CA ILE A 35 6.81 19.92 0.65
C ILE A 35 8.20 19.56 1.20
N ASP A 36 9.09 20.54 1.32
CA ASP A 36 10.47 20.32 1.76
C ASP A 36 10.56 19.99 3.26
N ASP A 37 9.89 20.76 4.12
CA ASP A 37 9.91 20.59 5.59
C ASP A 37 8.85 19.60 6.11
N SER A 38 8.64 18.50 5.39
CA SER A 38 7.64 17.48 5.77
C SER A 38 8.07 16.72 7.03
N ILE A 39 7.16 16.60 8.01
CA ILE A 39 7.39 15.79 9.22
C ILE A 39 7.40 14.29 8.94
N VAL A 40 6.68 13.89 7.89
CA VAL A 40 6.59 12.49 7.44
C VAL A 40 7.38 12.37 6.15
N VAL A 41 8.46 11.60 6.18
CA VAL A 41 9.36 11.42 5.02
C VAL A 41 9.42 9.93 4.65
N PRO A 42 8.91 9.53 3.48
CA PRO A 42 9.07 8.17 2.98
C PRO A 42 10.49 7.95 2.42
N HIS A 43 11.04 6.77 2.68
CA HIS A 43 12.38 6.35 2.22
C HIS A 43 12.31 4.99 1.54
N ASN A 44 12.59 4.96 0.24
CA ASN A 44 12.66 3.74 -0.58
C ASN A 44 11.47 2.79 -0.36
N VAL A 45 10.26 3.36 -0.28
CA VAL A 45 9.05 2.57 -0.05
C VAL A 45 8.63 1.89 -1.34
N ASP A 46 8.50 0.56 -1.29
CA ASP A 46 8.00 -0.26 -2.40
C ASP A 46 6.90 -1.22 -1.94
N LEU A 47 6.01 -1.54 -2.87
CA LEU A 47 4.81 -2.34 -2.65
C LEU A 47 4.64 -3.31 -3.81
N LYS A 48 4.55 -4.61 -3.50
CA LYS A 48 4.33 -5.64 -4.51
C LYS A 48 3.34 -6.70 -4.06
N PHE A 49 2.62 -7.28 -5.01
CA PHE A 49 1.81 -8.46 -4.75
C PHE A 49 2.64 -9.71 -4.92
N ASP A 50 2.42 -10.64 -4.00
CA ASP A 50 2.94 -11.99 -4.11
C ASP A 50 1.92 -12.93 -4.80
N PRO A 51 2.33 -14.16 -5.12
CA PRO A 51 1.48 -15.23 -5.64
C PRO A 51 0.18 -15.47 -4.88
N ASN A 52 0.27 -15.41 -3.55
CA ASN A 52 -0.74 -15.81 -2.59
C ASN A 52 -1.69 -14.66 -2.27
N CYS A 53 -1.55 -13.52 -2.96
CA CYS A 53 -2.25 -12.26 -2.66
C CYS A 53 -1.90 -11.68 -1.29
N ASN A 54 -0.64 -11.77 -0.91
CA ASN A 54 -0.08 -10.95 0.11
C ASN A 54 0.51 -9.68 -0.52
N LEU A 55 0.26 -8.55 0.13
CA LEU A 55 0.94 -7.30 -0.12
C LEU A 55 2.26 -7.33 0.66
N ILE A 56 3.37 -7.36 -0.06
CA ILE A 56 4.71 -7.24 0.47
C ILE A 56 5.10 -5.77 0.47
N ILE A 57 5.60 -5.29 1.60
CA ILE A 57 5.95 -3.89 1.82
C ILE A 57 7.40 -3.83 2.23
N GLU A 58 8.16 -2.94 1.60
CA GLU A 58 9.56 -2.67 1.92
C GLU A 58 9.79 -1.16 2.00
N GLY A 59 10.74 -0.73 2.81
CA GLY A 59 11.15 0.65 2.96
C GLY A 59 10.87 1.20 4.34
N CYS A 60 10.97 2.52 4.50
CA CYS A 60 10.77 3.18 5.78
C CYS A 60 9.94 4.45 5.68
N ILE A 61 9.27 4.78 6.77
CA ILE A 61 8.64 6.08 6.99
C ILE A 61 9.35 6.72 8.18
N GLU A 62 9.91 7.90 7.97
CA GLU A 62 10.55 8.68 9.03
C GLU A 62 9.60 9.74 9.57
N MET A 63 9.43 9.71 10.89
CA MET A 63 8.83 10.81 11.65
C MET A 63 9.97 11.71 12.12
N VAL A 64 10.13 12.89 11.52
CA VAL A 64 11.21 13.85 11.85
C VAL A 64 11.01 14.47 13.23
N LYS A 65 9.75 14.64 13.64
CA LYS A 65 9.36 15.20 14.93
C LYS A 65 8.32 14.30 15.61
N PRO A 66 8.24 14.31 16.95
CA PRO A 66 7.17 13.61 17.64
C PRO A 66 5.83 14.30 17.34
N THR A 67 4.76 13.51 17.31
CA THR A 67 3.42 13.98 16.95
C THR A 67 2.38 13.43 17.92
N LYS A 68 1.57 14.29 18.53
CA LYS A 68 0.46 13.92 19.42
C LYS A 68 -0.86 13.77 18.66
N TRP A 69 -1.08 14.58 17.63
CA TRP A 69 -2.26 14.49 16.77
C TRP A 69 -1.88 14.76 15.33
N ALA A 70 -2.61 14.16 14.39
CA ALA A 70 -2.38 14.33 12.96
C ALA A 70 -3.70 14.28 12.19
N LYS A 71 -4.10 15.41 11.60
CA LYS A 71 -5.37 15.58 10.89
C LYS A 71 -5.16 16.31 9.58
N GLY A 72 -5.97 16.02 8.58
CA GLY A 72 -5.85 16.70 7.30
C GLY A 72 -6.84 16.21 6.28
N THR A 73 -6.42 16.18 5.01
CA THR A 73 -7.23 15.73 3.89
C THR A 73 -6.48 14.74 3.02
N TYR A 74 -7.23 13.80 2.42
CA TYR A 74 -6.74 13.00 1.32
C TYR A 74 -7.42 13.41 0.02
N GLU A 75 -6.71 13.21 -1.08
CA GLU A 75 -7.24 13.29 -2.44
C GLU A 75 -6.82 12.03 -3.20
N ALA A 76 -7.79 11.32 -3.76
CA ALA A 76 -7.59 10.11 -4.54
C ALA A 76 -8.12 10.31 -5.96
N ASN A 77 -7.22 10.19 -6.93
CA ASN A 77 -7.46 10.42 -8.33
C ASN A 77 -7.25 9.11 -9.10
N LYS A 78 -8.25 8.75 -9.92
CA LYS A 78 -8.24 7.55 -10.75
C LYS A 78 -9.05 7.79 -12.01
N SER A 79 -8.40 8.11 -13.13
CA SER A 79 -9.12 8.26 -14.40
C SER A 79 -9.86 6.96 -14.78
N PRO A 80 -11.12 7.02 -15.26
CA PRO A 80 -11.94 8.20 -15.54
C PRO A 80 -12.87 8.64 -14.40
N MET A 81 -12.69 8.11 -13.18
CA MET A 81 -13.52 8.47 -12.02
C MET A 81 -13.22 9.90 -11.55
N PRO A 82 -14.24 10.62 -11.03
CA PRO A 82 -14.01 11.92 -10.44
C PRO A 82 -13.06 11.84 -9.22
N PRO A 83 -12.26 12.88 -8.96
CA PRO A 83 -11.44 12.99 -7.76
C PRO A 83 -12.28 12.76 -6.48
N MET A 84 -11.81 11.87 -5.62
CA MET A 84 -12.40 11.66 -4.30
C MET A 84 -11.57 12.40 -3.27
N LYS A 85 -12.19 13.30 -2.49
CA LYS A 85 -11.52 14.03 -1.41
C LYS A 85 -12.27 13.83 -0.11
N GLY A 86 -11.55 13.81 1.00
CA GLY A 86 -12.16 13.70 2.32
C GLY A 86 -11.22 14.04 3.46
N PRO A 87 -11.76 14.23 4.66
CA PRO A 87 -10.96 14.42 5.86
C PRO A 87 -10.25 13.11 6.23
N VAL A 88 -9.08 13.23 6.84
CA VAL A 88 -8.33 12.11 7.40
C VAL A 88 -7.86 12.46 8.81
N ASP A 89 -8.04 11.54 9.76
CA ASP A 89 -7.41 11.58 11.08
C ASP A 89 -6.46 10.39 11.16
N MET A 90 -5.16 10.68 11.03
CA MET A 90 -4.15 9.63 10.99
C MET A 90 -4.07 8.90 12.33
N CYS A 91 -4.25 9.61 13.45
CA CYS A 91 -4.24 9.02 14.78
C CYS A 91 -5.42 8.07 15.00
N GLN A 92 -6.59 8.37 14.42
CA GLN A 92 -7.75 7.49 14.44
C GLN A 92 -7.51 6.23 13.59
N ILE A 93 -6.89 6.36 12.42
CA ILE A 93 -6.63 5.24 11.50
C ILE A 93 -5.63 4.22 12.07
N LEU A 94 -4.63 4.66 12.84
CA LEU A 94 -3.62 3.77 13.45
C LEU A 94 -4.23 2.61 14.24
N GLY A 95 -5.44 2.77 14.77
CA GLY A 95 -6.15 1.76 15.55
C GLY A 95 -7.57 1.48 15.08
N ASP A 96 -7.97 1.95 13.89
CA ASP A 96 -9.35 1.78 13.43
C ASP A 96 -9.63 0.33 13.01
N ALA A 97 -10.39 -0.37 13.86
CA ALA A 97 -10.82 -1.74 13.61
C ALA A 97 -11.76 -1.87 12.40
N LYS A 98 -12.35 -0.77 11.91
CA LYS A 98 -13.21 -0.77 10.72
C LYS A 98 -12.42 -0.91 9.43
N VAL A 99 -11.11 -0.62 9.45
CA VAL A 99 -10.21 -0.79 8.29
C VAL A 99 -9.03 -1.70 8.71
N PRO A 100 -9.29 -3.00 8.94
CA PRO A 100 -8.29 -3.90 9.53
C PRO A 100 -7.00 -3.99 8.70
N GLN A 101 -7.08 -3.84 7.38
CA GLN A 101 -5.91 -3.85 6.51
C GLN A 101 -5.02 -2.62 6.70
N ALA A 102 -5.59 -1.46 7.00
CA ALA A 102 -4.80 -0.27 7.34
C ALA A 102 -4.02 -0.52 8.64
N GLY A 103 -4.68 -1.11 9.64
CA GLY A 103 -4.03 -1.52 10.89
C GLY A 103 -2.91 -2.55 10.70
N GLU A 104 -3.08 -3.51 9.78
CA GLU A 104 -2.05 -4.49 9.43
C GLU A 104 -0.84 -3.84 8.74
N ILE A 105 -1.06 -2.92 7.80
CA ILE A 105 0.01 -2.16 7.13
C ILE A 105 0.79 -1.32 8.16
N ILE A 106 0.07 -0.59 9.03
CA ILE A 106 0.65 0.21 10.12
C ILE A 106 1.49 -0.67 11.05
N SER A 107 0.97 -1.84 11.42
CA SER A 107 1.69 -2.82 12.25
C SER A 107 2.90 -3.43 11.53
N ALA A 108 2.87 -3.51 10.20
CA ALA A 108 3.99 -4.00 9.40
C ALA A 108 5.20 -3.05 9.50
N PHE A 109 4.98 -1.74 9.41
CA PHE A 109 5.99 -0.70 9.66
C PHE A 109 6.42 -0.58 11.13
N GLY A 110 5.72 -1.23 12.06
CA GLY A 110 5.99 -1.12 13.49
C GLY A 110 5.56 0.22 14.10
N LEU A 111 4.64 0.92 13.43
CA LEU A 111 3.98 2.10 13.98
C LEU A 111 3.06 1.68 15.14
N PRO A 112 3.00 2.49 16.22
CA PRO A 112 2.06 2.22 17.31
C PRO A 112 0.62 2.38 16.81
N LYS A 113 -0.31 1.65 17.42
CA LYS A 113 -1.74 1.67 17.03
C LYS A 113 -2.49 2.93 17.50
N LYS A 114 -1.82 3.83 18.21
CA LYS A 114 -2.36 5.07 18.73
C LYS A 114 -1.24 6.11 18.77
N CYS A 115 -1.63 7.37 18.66
CA CYS A 115 -0.76 8.49 18.99
C CYS A 115 -0.50 8.55 20.52
N PRO A 116 0.62 9.13 20.98
CA PRO A 116 1.61 9.88 20.21
C PRO A 116 2.59 9.00 19.41
N LEU A 117 3.06 9.52 18.28
CA LEU A 117 4.15 8.99 17.46
C LEU A 117 5.49 9.60 17.90
N SER A 118 6.51 8.77 18.05
CA SER A 118 7.87 9.23 18.38
C SER A 118 8.63 9.62 17.13
N ALA A 119 9.55 10.59 17.25
CA ALA A 119 10.49 10.90 16.17
C ALA A 119 11.46 9.74 15.96
N LYS A 120 11.21 8.94 14.93
CA LYS A 120 12.08 7.84 14.51
C LYS A 120 11.72 7.37 13.11
N LYS A 121 12.61 6.53 12.57
CA LYS A 121 12.40 5.81 11.32
C LYS A 121 11.72 4.46 11.59
N TYR A 122 10.57 4.24 10.95
CA TYR A 122 9.77 3.02 11.01
C TYR A 122 9.98 2.24 9.73
N CYS A 123 10.62 1.07 9.81
CA CYS A 123 11.05 0.31 8.63
C CYS A 123 10.40 -1.08 8.56
N VAL A 124 10.21 -1.55 7.33
CA VAL A 124 9.79 -2.91 7.00
C VAL A 124 10.67 -3.44 5.86
N ASN A 125 11.03 -4.71 5.91
CA ASN A 125 12.03 -5.33 5.03
C ASN A 125 11.44 -6.47 4.18
N GLY A 126 10.17 -6.36 3.78
CA GLY A 126 9.48 -7.37 2.96
C GLY A 126 9.18 -8.70 3.67
N LYS A 127 9.66 -8.93 4.90
CA LYS A 127 9.37 -10.17 5.66
C LYS A 127 7.95 -10.21 6.21
N LYS A 128 7.36 -9.04 6.46
CA LYS A 128 5.95 -8.93 6.88
C LYS A 128 5.11 -8.67 5.65
N SER A 129 3.99 -9.39 5.57
CA SER A 129 3.08 -9.32 4.46
C SER A 129 1.64 -9.19 4.96
N VAL A 130 0.82 -8.40 4.25
CA VAL A 130 -0.59 -8.18 4.58
C VAL A 130 -1.44 -8.99 3.61
N ASN A 131 -2.29 -9.89 4.11
CA ASN A 131 -3.11 -10.70 3.22
C ASN A 131 -4.27 -9.86 2.68
N ILE A 132 -4.30 -9.64 1.37
CA ILE A 132 -5.33 -8.85 0.69
C ILE A 132 -6.32 -9.73 -0.07
N SER A 133 -6.43 -11.01 0.30
CA SER A 133 -7.25 -11.97 -0.45
C SER A 133 -8.72 -11.58 -0.54
N ALA A 134 -9.23 -10.90 0.49
CA ALA A 134 -10.59 -10.35 0.51
C ALA A 134 -10.85 -9.33 -0.62
N PHE A 135 -9.81 -8.70 -1.16
CA PHE A 135 -9.90 -7.67 -2.20
C PHE A 135 -9.58 -8.18 -3.60
N LYS A 136 -9.24 -9.48 -3.79
CA LYS A 136 -8.87 -10.07 -5.09
C LYS A 136 -9.83 -9.71 -6.21
N LYS A 137 -11.14 -9.79 -5.94
CA LYS A 137 -12.20 -9.48 -6.92
C LYS A 137 -12.30 -7.98 -7.23
N LYS A 138 -11.88 -7.12 -6.32
CA LYS A 138 -11.89 -5.66 -6.46
C LYS A 138 -10.64 -5.12 -7.17
N LEU A 139 -9.59 -5.93 -7.36
CA LEU A 139 -8.38 -5.50 -8.08
C LEU A 139 -8.67 -5.05 -9.52
N THR A 140 -9.69 -5.62 -10.16
CA THR A 140 -10.17 -5.16 -11.47
C THR A 140 -10.64 -3.70 -11.43
N LEU A 141 -11.29 -3.27 -10.34
CA LEU A 141 -11.70 -1.88 -10.15
C LEU A 141 -10.51 -0.97 -9.87
N LEU A 142 -9.42 -1.51 -9.32
CA LEU A 142 -8.19 -0.76 -9.03
C LEU A 142 -7.23 -0.74 -10.22
N ALA A 143 -7.47 -1.52 -11.27
CA ALA A 143 -6.65 -1.55 -12.48
C ALA A 143 -6.50 -0.15 -13.10
N GLY A 144 -5.30 0.18 -13.54
CA GLY A 144 -4.89 1.51 -14.00
C GLY A 144 -4.00 2.24 -12.99
N GLN A 145 -3.75 3.51 -13.28
CA GLN A 145 -2.98 4.40 -12.42
C GLN A 145 -3.87 4.97 -11.30
N LEU A 146 -3.28 5.11 -10.12
CA LEU A 146 -3.89 5.68 -8.93
C LEU A 146 -2.93 6.74 -8.39
N ASP A 147 -3.45 7.94 -8.21
CA ASP A 147 -2.75 9.08 -7.65
C ASP A 147 -3.40 9.41 -6.30
N LEU A 148 -2.64 9.31 -5.21
CA LEU A 148 -3.09 9.60 -3.85
C LEU A 148 -2.24 10.71 -3.28
N LYS A 149 -2.88 11.75 -2.76
CA LYS A 149 -2.21 12.83 -2.04
C LYS A 149 -2.76 12.94 -0.63
N PHE A 150 -1.87 13.08 0.34
CA PHE A 150 -2.20 13.31 1.74
C PHE A 150 -1.57 14.62 2.19
N ASP A 151 -2.42 15.57 2.58
CA ASP A 151 -2.02 16.83 3.19
C ASP A 151 -2.42 16.78 4.66
N VAL A 152 -1.44 16.72 5.58
CA VAL A 152 -1.68 16.47 7.00
C VAL A 152 -0.98 17.51 7.86
N GLU A 153 -1.73 18.06 8.80
CA GLU A 153 -1.24 18.95 9.86
C GLU A 153 -1.03 18.15 11.14
N HIS A 154 0.06 18.48 11.84
CA HIS A 154 0.50 17.87 13.08
C HIS A 154 0.69 18.98 14.12
N ASP A 155 0.72 18.64 15.41
CA ASP A 155 1.12 19.60 16.46
C ASP A 155 2.54 20.14 16.29
N SER A 156 3.41 19.41 15.59
CA SER A 156 4.81 19.74 15.38
C SER A 156 5.13 20.34 14.00
N GLY A 157 4.11 20.58 13.15
CA GLY A 157 4.22 21.17 11.81
C GLY A 157 3.36 20.46 10.75
N LYS A 158 3.82 20.34 9.51
CA LYS A 158 3.02 19.82 8.37
C LYS A 158 3.71 18.66 7.66
N SER A 159 2.93 17.84 6.98
CA SER A 159 3.44 16.84 6.05
C SER A 159 2.57 16.77 4.81
N CYS A 160 3.21 16.53 3.67
CA CYS A 160 2.55 16.32 2.39
C CYS A 160 3.17 15.09 1.75
N VAL A 161 2.37 14.06 1.43
CA VAL A 161 2.84 12.85 0.77
C VAL A 161 2.05 12.62 -0.51
N ASP A 162 2.76 12.45 -1.63
CA ASP A 162 2.23 12.12 -2.95
C ASP A 162 2.63 10.68 -3.29
N ILE A 163 1.64 9.86 -3.65
CA ILE A 163 1.78 8.44 -3.96
C ILE A 163 1.16 8.19 -5.32
N ASN A 164 1.96 7.67 -6.24
CA ASN A 164 1.52 7.22 -7.55
C ASN A 164 1.82 5.72 -7.69
N ILE A 165 0.78 4.94 -7.90
CA ILE A 165 0.87 3.48 -8.09
C ILE A 165 0.10 3.06 -9.33
N THR A 166 0.53 1.96 -9.94
CA THR A 166 -0.20 1.32 -11.04
C THR A 166 -0.55 -0.11 -10.66
N VAL A 167 -1.83 -0.44 -10.79
CA VAL A 167 -2.29 -1.82 -10.77
C VAL A 167 -2.54 -2.25 -12.21
N SER A 168 -1.91 -3.33 -12.66
CA SER A 168 -2.03 -3.78 -14.05
C SER A 168 -2.29 -5.27 -14.11
N LYS A 169 -3.03 -5.73 -15.13
CA LYS A 169 -3.08 -7.16 -15.42
C LYS A 169 -1.69 -7.62 -15.85
N ARG A 170 -1.22 -8.70 -15.26
CA ARG A 170 -0.05 -9.42 -15.73
C ARG A 170 -0.43 -10.05 -17.08
N LYS A 171 0.28 -9.66 -18.13
CA LYS A 171 0.18 -10.29 -19.45
C LYS A 171 0.84 -11.66 -19.43
#